data_AF-A0A2V7KDV2-F1
#
_entry.id   AF-A0A2V7KDV2-F1
#
_cell.length_a   1.000
_cell.length_b   1.000
_cell.length_c   1.000
_cell.angle_alpha   90.00
_cell.angle_beta   90.00
_cell.angle_gamma   90.00
#
_symmetry.space_group_name_H-M   'P 1'
#
loop_
_entity.id
_entity.type
_entity.pdbx_description
1 polymer ?
#
loop_
_entity_poly.entity_id
_entity_poly.type
_entity_poly.pdbx_seq_one_letter_code
_entity_poly.pdbx_strand_id
1 'polypeptide(L)'
;MRWCAVLLLLLPATGSAQDWNGDSALALARRAIDRRAQAAVDTALRDYKAQAHGFLFFLGQFGEGLTEPPRLIKADQLELEVYWKAPALSKQRIIGWRDRTELPTDINYHRDHLGIVQNNFGRAIRLGEGDEVRDVPHPLAPGGTEVYDFALGDTTAIVLSERAVRVVELRVRPKTFAQAAIVGTLFVDVESADLVRMAFNFTPKAYLDPQLEDVSIVLDNALWEGRFWLPFRQEVEIRRRATWLDIPARGIIRGRWEIDGYRFNLGLANSWFRGDEITALPKVQRDSFPWRTPLSAAIQNVAEPVRENDLQRVRAEVSRIAGRRALTGLKRQRLGARALSELVHVNRVEGLAVGAGFVWRTPNDGFELRGLGSYGFADRAGKGILAL
;
A
#
# COMPACT_ATOMS: atom_id res chain seq x y z
N MET A 1 45.96 -50.51 5.32
CA MET A 1 45.51 -49.10 5.16
C MET A 1 43.99 -49.08 5.23
N ARG A 2 43.41 -48.74 6.39
CA ARG A 2 41.96 -48.74 6.62
C ARG A 2 41.47 -47.30 6.56
N TRP A 3 40.64 -47.00 5.56
CA TRP A 3 40.02 -45.69 5.39
C TRP A 3 38.94 -45.51 6.46
N CYS A 4 39.10 -44.50 7.33
CA CYS A 4 38.06 -44.07 8.26
C CYS A 4 37.12 -43.11 7.53
N ALA A 5 35.88 -43.53 7.30
CA ALA A 5 34.81 -42.65 6.85
C ALA A 5 34.39 -41.77 8.04
N VAL A 6 34.66 -40.46 7.94
CA VAL A 6 34.13 -39.47 8.88
C VAL A 6 32.68 -39.21 8.48
N LEU A 7 31.75 -39.65 9.33
CA LEU A 7 30.33 -39.33 9.21
C LEU A 7 30.16 -37.86 9.66
N LEU A 8 30.03 -36.94 8.70
CA LEU A 8 29.58 -35.57 8.96
C LEU A 8 28.09 -35.61 9.31
N LEU A 9 27.79 -35.65 10.60
CA LEU A 9 26.46 -35.36 11.13
C LEU A 9 26.16 -33.88 10.88
N LEU A 10 25.46 -33.60 9.79
CA LEU A 10 24.79 -32.32 9.57
C LEU A 10 23.66 -32.20 10.59
N LEU A 11 23.97 -31.56 11.73
CA LEU A 11 22.93 -31.10 12.65
C LEU A 11 22.06 -30.09 11.90
N PRO A 12 20.73 -30.27 11.84
CA PRO A 12 19.86 -29.27 11.26
C PRO A 12 20.03 -27.99 12.06
N ALA A 13 20.45 -26.90 11.40
CA ALA A 13 20.36 -25.58 11.99
C ALA A 13 18.88 -25.35 12.34
N THR A 14 18.56 -25.36 13.63
CA THR A 14 17.26 -24.93 14.13
C THR A 14 17.10 -23.49 13.68
N GLY A 15 16.29 -23.27 12.64
CA GLY A 15 15.87 -21.93 12.25
C GLY A 15 15.33 -21.25 13.51
N SER A 16 15.98 -20.16 13.92
CA SER A 16 15.56 -19.38 15.08
C SER A 16 14.07 -19.13 14.97
N ALA A 17 13.29 -19.61 15.94
CA ALA A 17 11.91 -19.17 16.09
C ALA A 17 11.96 -17.65 16.18
N GLN A 18 11.23 -16.95 15.30
CA GLN A 18 11.21 -15.49 15.26
C GLN A 18 10.95 -14.93 16.66
N ASP A 19 11.97 -14.30 17.26
CA ASP A 19 11.90 -13.77 18.61
C ASP A 19 11.30 -12.36 18.60
N TRP A 20 10.00 -12.29 18.91
CA TRP A 20 9.27 -11.05 19.02
C TRP A 20 9.53 -10.40 20.36
N ASN A 21 9.82 -9.10 20.34
CA ASN A 21 10.09 -8.25 21.49
C ASN A 21 11.34 -8.65 22.30
N GLY A 22 12.32 -9.32 21.67
CA GLY A 22 13.64 -9.49 22.26
C GLY A 22 14.30 -8.13 22.59
N ASP A 23 15.16 -8.10 23.60
CA ASP A 23 15.74 -6.86 24.14
C ASP A 23 16.40 -5.99 23.07
N SER A 24 17.13 -6.61 22.13
CA SER A 24 17.77 -5.90 21.02
C SER A 24 16.76 -5.29 20.04
N ALA A 25 15.64 -5.98 19.76
CA ALA A 25 14.58 -5.47 18.88
C ALA A 25 13.90 -4.25 19.51
N LEU A 26 13.55 -4.35 20.79
CA LEU A 26 12.93 -3.24 21.54
C LEU A 26 13.90 -2.07 21.73
N ALA A 27 15.18 -2.33 21.99
CA ALA A 27 16.19 -1.30 22.11
C ALA A 27 16.33 -0.51 20.79
N LEU A 28 16.42 -1.21 19.65
CA LEU A 28 16.45 -0.55 18.34
C LEU A 28 15.19 0.27 18.08
N ALA A 29 14.01 -0.31 18.33
CA ALA A 29 12.73 0.38 18.14
C ALA A 29 12.65 1.67 18.98
N ARG A 30 13.06 1.62 20.25
CA ARG A 30 13.11 2.80 21.13
C ARG A 30 14.07 3.86 20.62
N ARG A 31 15.29 3.49 20.21
CA ARG A 31 16.24 4.45 19.61
C ARG A 31 15.68 5.11 18.35
N ALA A 32 14.99 4.34 17.50
CA ALA A 32 14.39 4.87 16.29
C ALA A 32 13.19 5.79 16.59
N ILE A 33 12.39 5.48 17.62
CA ILE A 33 11.34 6.37 18.14
C ILE A 33 11.95 7.70 18.63
N ASP A 34 12.99 7.63 19.45
CA ASP A 34 13.66 8.80 20.02
C ASP A 34 14.29 9.65 18.90
N ARG A 35 14.97 9.01 17.95
CA ARG A 35 15.57 9.67 16.78
C ARG A 35 14.54 10.41 15.94
N ARG A 36 13.38 9.78 15.69
CA ARG A 36 12.28 10.39 14.93
C ARG A 36 11.61 11.53 15.71
N ALA A 37 11.45 11.39 17.02
CA ALA A 37 10.94 12.46 17.89
C ALA A 37 11.89 13.67 17.91
N GLN A 38 13.21 13.44 17.95
CA GLN A 38 14.22 14.49 17.86
C GLN A 38 14.20 15.18 16.49
N ALA A 39 14.08 14.43 15.39
CA ALA A 39 13.97 15.01 14.05
C ALA A 39 12.76 15.95 13.92
N ALA A 40 11.65 15.67 14.61
CA ALA A 40 10.46 16.52 14.60
C ALA A 40 10.65 17.87 15.33
N VAL A 41 11.64 17.97 16.20
CA VAL A 41 12.00 19.19 16.95
C VAL A 41 13.35 19.77 16.54
N ASP A 42 14.02 19.16 15.56
CA ASP A 42 15.33 19.58 15.07
C ASP A 42 15.23 20.94 14.37
N THR A 43 15.94 21.93 14.90
CA THR A 43 16.00 23.27 14.32
C THR A 43 16.71 23.33 12.96
N ALA A 44 17.47 22.29 12.59
CA ALA A 44 18.20 22.24 11.33
C ALA A 44 17.29 22.07 10.10
N LEU A 45 16.13 21.42 10.26
CA LEU A 45 15.14 21.25 9.20
C LEU A 45 13.76 21.73 9.67
N ARG A 46 13.46 23.01 9.42
CA ARG A 46 12.21 23.66 9.85
C ARG A 46 11.07 23.46 8.87
N ASP A 47 11.38 23.52 7.59
CA ASP A 47 10.46 23.27 6.49
C ASP A 47 11.22 22.89 5.21
N TYR A 48 10.50 22.31 4.25
CA TYR A 48 11.04 22.06 2.92
C TYR A 48 9.98 22.18 1.83
N LYS A 49 10.47 22.39 0.61
CA LYS A 49 9.75 22.13 -0.64
C LYS A 49 10.51 21.07 -1.42
N ALA A 50 9.78 20.13 -2.02
CA ALA A 50 10.29 19.16 -2.98
C ALA A 50 9.37 19.09 -4.21
N GLN A 51 9.84 18.42 -5.26
CA GLN A 51 9.04 18.04 -6.42
C GLN A 51 8.81 16.55 -6.39
N ALA A 52 7.57 16.12 -6.66
CA ALA A 52 7.23 14.71 -6.82
C ALA A 52 6.70 14.47 -8.22
N HIS A 53 7.31 13.50 -8.89
CA HIS A 53 7.03 13.10 -10.26
C HIS A 53 6.46 11.69 -10.21
N GLY A 54 5.32 11.44 -10.83
CA GLY A 54 4.74 10.12 -10.68
C GLY A 54 3.68 9.72 -11.66
N PHE A 55 3.31 8.45 -11.54
CA PHE A 55 2.28 7.79 -12.30
C PHE A 55 1.28 7.12 -11.38
N LEU A 56 0.01 7.23 -11.74
CA LEU A 56 -1.06 6.40 -11.23
C LEU A 56 -1.54 5.50 -12.37
N PHE A 57 -1.38 4.20 -12.21
CA PHE A 57 -1.87 3.20 -13.15
C PHE A 57 -3.12 2.55 -12.61
N PHE A 58 -4.16 2.51 -13.44
CA PHE A 58 -5.33 1.70 -13.19
C PHE A 58 -5.26 0.43 -14.03
N LEU A 59 -5.19 -0.71 -13.37
CA LEU A 59 -5.13 -2.03 -13.98
C LEU A 59 -6.41 -2.81 -13.64
N GLY A 60 -6.90 -3.56 -14.63
CA GLY A 60 -7.98 -4.52 -14.45
C GLY A 60 -7.45 -5.93 -14.53
N GLN A 61 -7.82 -6.75 -13.56
CA GLN A 61 -7.66 -8.19 -13.61
C GLN A 61 -9.04 -8.83 -13.73
N PHE A 62 -9.24 -9.69 -14.72
CA PHE A 62 -10.55 -10.20 -15.10
C PHE A 62 -10.57 -11.74 -15.08
N GLY A 63 -11.78 -12.31 -15.07
CA GLY A 63 -11.99 -13.75 -15.15
C GLY A 63 -12.19 -14.43 -13.80
N GLU A 64 -12.76 -15.64 -13.83
CA GLU A 64 -12.94 -16.46 -12.63
C GLU A 64 -11.58 -16.84 -12.02
N GLY A 65 -11.49 -16.78 -10.70
CA GLY A 65 -10.22 -16.99 -9.98
C GLY A 65 -9.19 -15.85 -10.10
N LEU A 66 -9.40 -14.85 -10.96
CA LEU A 66 -8.45 -13.75 -11.22
C LEU A 66 -7.03 -14.26 -11.53
N THR A 67 -6.93 -15.23 -12.42
CA THR A 67 -5.65 -15.85 -12.81
C THR A 67 -4.96 -15.12 -13.96
N GLU A 68 -5.71 -14.37 -14.78
CA GLU A 68 -5.14 -13.56 -15.85
C GLU A 68 -4.23 -12.45 -15.30
N PRO A 69 -3.14 -12.06 -15.99
CA PRO A 69 -2.33 -10.93 -15.57
C PRO A 69 -3.14 -9.62 -15.64
N PRO A 70 -2.88 -8.65 -14.73
CA PRO A 70 -3.52 -7.34 -14.79
C PRO A 70 -3.21 -6.62 -16.10
N ARG A 71 -4.22 -6.02 -16.72
CA ARG A 71 -4.11 -5.23 -17.96
C ARG A 71 -4.26 -3.75 -17.65
N LEU A 72 -3.48 -2.90 -18.33
CA LEU A 72 -3.59 -1.45 -18.20
C LEU A 72 -4.91 -0.94 -18.80
N ILE A 73 -5.67 -0.19 -18.01
CA ILE A 73 -6.93 0.46 -18.42
C ILE A 73 -6.71 1.96 -18.58
N LYS A 74 -6.03 2.60 -17.61
CA LYS A 74 -5.77 4.03 -17.60
C LYS A 74 -4.41 4.32 -16.95
N ALA A 75 -3.70 5.31 -17.48
CA ALA A 75 -2.49 5.85 -16.90
C ALA A 75 -2.62 7.37 -16.74
N ASP A 76 -2.36 7.87 -15.54
CA ASP A 76 -2.31 9.28 -15.22
C ASP A 76 -0.87 9.62 -14.83
N GLN A 77 -0.30 10.65 -15.46
CA GLN A 77 0.99 11.20 -15.08
C GLN A 77 0.77 12.54 -14.38
N LEU A 78 1.39 12.68 -13.20
CA LEU A 78 1.21 13.82 -12.33
C LEU A 78 2.56 14.43 -11.94
N GLU A 79 2.53 15.75 -11.75
CA GLU A 79 3.61 16.55 -11.18
C GLU A 79 3.08 17.28 -9.95
N LEU A 80 3.73 17.11 -8.80
CA LEU A 80 3.34 17.68 -7.53
C LEU A 80 4.46 18.55 -6.96
N GLU A 81 4.08 19.68 -6.36
CA GLU A 81 4.89 20.33 -5.35
C GLU A 81 4.53 19.77 -3.98
N VAL A 82 5.55 19.38 -3.23
CA VAL A 82 5.41 18.81 -1.89
C VAL A 82 5.99 19.80 -0.90
N TYR A 83 5.22 20.14 0.11
CA TYR A 83 5.61 21.03 1.20
C TYR A 83 5.48 20.32 2.52
N TRP A 84 6.44 20.56 3.39
CA TRP A 84 6.39 20.11 4.77
C TRP A 84 6.93 21.19 5.69
N LYS A 85 6.37 21.26 6.90
CA LYS A 85 6.86 22.12 7.98
C LYS A 85 6.76 21.39 9.31
N ALA A 86 7.83 21.49 10.10
CA ALA A 86 7.89 20.95 11.44
C ALA A 86 6.75 21.52 12.33
N PRO A 87 6.17 20.72 13.23
CA PRO A 87 6.50 19.30 13.47
C PRO A 87 5.77 18.31 12.54
N ALA A 88 4.63 18.69 11.95
CA ALA A 88 3.76 17.75 11.25
C ALA A 88 2.75 18.42 10.29
N LEU A 89 3.13 19.52 9.65
CA LEU A 89 2.29 20.15 8.62
C LEU A 89 2.78 19.71 7.24
N SER A 90 1.85 19.25 6.40
CA SER A 90 2.13 18.86 5.02
C SER A 90 1.11 19.50 4.07
N LYS A 91 1.55 19.78 2.86
CA LYS A 91 0.71 20.25 1.76
C LYS A 91 1.25 19.70 0.45
N GLN A 92 0.38 19.26 -0.42
CA GLN A 92 0.71 18.80 -1.76
C GLN A 92 -0.10 19.60 -2.77
N ARG A 93 0.53 19.97 -3.88
CA ARG A 93 -0.11 20.74 -4.93
C ARG A 93 0.16 20.12 -6.29
N ILE A 94 -0.88 19.62 -6.95
CA ILE A 94 -0.79 19.08 -8.30
C ILE A 94 -0.63 20.26 -9.26
N ILE A 95 0.56 20.38 -9.86
CA ILE A 95 0.93 21.47 -10.77
C ILE A 95 0.91 21.06 -12.24
N GLY A 96 0.97 19.76 -12.52
CA GLY A 96 0.86 19.19 -13.87
C GLY A 96 0.08 17.89 -13.82
N TRP A 97 -0.81 17.69 -14.79
CA TRP A 97 -1.53 16.43 -14.93
C TRP A 97 -1.90 16.19 -16.39
N ARG A 98 -1.57 14.99 -16.90
CA ARG A 98 -2.05 14.45 -18.17
C ARG A 98 -2.38 12.97 -18.02
N ASP A 99 -3.25 12.45 -18.87
CA ASP A 99 -3.69 11.06 -18.78
C ASP A 99 -3.89 10.40 -20.15
N ARG A 100 -3.92 9.07 -20.16
CA ARG A 100 -4.26 8.25 -21.32
C ARG A 100 -5.14 7.08 -20.88
N THR A 101 -6.21 6.85 -21.63
CA THR A 101 -7.12 5.72 -21.44
C THR A 101 -6.85 4.69 -22.53
N GLU A 102 -6.55 3.44 -22.14
CA GLU A 102 -6.30 2.32 -23.06
C GLU A 102 -7.58 1.52 -23.35
N LEU A 103 -8.45 1.39 -22.35
CA LEU A 103 -9.69 0.63 -22.43
C LEU A 103 -10.87 1.51 -22.00
N PRO A 104 -12.04 1.43 -22.66
CA PRO A 104 -13.22 2.22 -22.31
C PRO A 104 -13.55 2.09 -20.81
N THR A 105 -13.67 3.22 -20.14
CA THR A 105 -13.94 3.28 -18.70
C THR A 105 -14.55 4.61 -18.30
N ASP A 106 -15.45 4.58 -17.32
CA ASP A 106 -16.06 5.73 -16.65
C ASP A 106 -15.39 6.02 -15.29
N ILE A 107 -14.28 5.36 -14.99
CA ILE A 107 -13.68 5.38 -13.66
C ILE A 107 -13.09 6.76 -13.36
N ASN A 108 -13.82 7.52 -12.54
CA ASN A 108 -13.32 8.65 -11.77
C ASN A 108 -12.96 8.13 -10.38
N TYR A 109 -11.69 7.77 -10.19
CA TYR A 109 -11.17 7.60 -8.83
C TYR A 109 -10.83 8.98 -8.25
N HIS A 110 -10.72 9.06 -6.93
CA HIS A 110 -10.30 10.24 -6.16
C HIS A 110 -8.82 10.58 -6.45
N ARG A 111 -8.57 11.02 -7.69
CA ARG A 111 -7.26 11.32 -8.30
C ARG A 111 -6.51 12.43 -7.56
N ASP A 112 -7.26 13.23 -6.83
CA ASP A 112 -6.86 14.33 -5.96
C ASP A 112 -6.36 13.90 -4.58
N HIS A 113 -6.53 12.63 -4.16
CA HIS A 113 -6.13 12.21 -2.80
C HIS A 113 -4.97 11.19 -2.78
N LEU A 114 -4.59 10.62 -3.94
CA LEU A 114 -3.48 9.64 -4.04
C LEU A 114 -2.10 10.28 -4.25
N GLY A 115 -1.82 11.34 -3.48
CA GLY A 115 -0.50 11.97 -3.42
C GLY A 115 0.57 11.10 -2.75
N ILE A 116 1.70 11.70 -2.40
CA ILE A 116 2.76 11.01 -1.66
C ILE A 116 2.36 10.80 -0.19
N VAL A 117 2.91 9.78 0.46
CA VAL A 117 2.77 9.51 1.89
C VAL A 117 3.97 10.12 2.63
N GLN A 118 3.72 11.04 3.57
CA GLN A 118 4.77 11.66 4.38
C GLN A 118 5.16 10.71 5.54
N ASN A 119 6.05 9.74 5.26
CA ASN A 119 6.40 8.62 6.17
C ASN A 119 7.16 9.01 7.45
N ASN A 120 8.12 9.93 7.34
CA ASN A 120 9.01 10.29 8.44
C ASN A 120 8.43 11.32 9.41
N PHE A 121 7.29 11.91 9.08
CA PHE A 121 6.77 13.07 9.79
C PHE A 121 5.37 12.81 10.36
N GLY A 122 5.05 13.42 11.50
CA GLY A 122 3.76 13.22 12.18
C GLY A 122 3.68 11.95 13.05
N ARG A 123 2.55 11.70 13.69
CA ARG A 123 2.37 10.55 14.62
C ARG A 123 1.65 9.36 13.98
N ALA A 124 1.02 9.58 12.84
CA ALA A 124 0.21 8.60 12.14
C ALA A 124 0.58 8.54 10.66
N ILE A 125 0.33 7.39 10.04
CA ILE A 125 0.42 7.20 8.60
C ILE A 125 -0.97 7.48 8.02
N ARG A 126 -1.03 8.40 7.07
CA ARG A 126 -2.23 8.79 6.34
C ARG A 126 -2.01 8.52 4.86
N LEU A 127 -3.04 8.00 4.21
CA LEU A 127 -3.11 7.83 2.76
C LEU A 127 -4.45 8.41 2.33
N GLY A 128 -4.47 9.18 1.23
CA GLY A 128 -5.77 9.58 0.68
C GLY A 128 -6.52 10.65 1.45
N GLU A 129 -5.81 11.55 2.14
CA GLU A 129 -6.39 12.43 3.17
C GLU A 129 -7.13 11.70 4.31
N GLY A 130 -7.01 10.36 4.37
CA GLY A 130 -7.71 9.52 5.33
C GLY A 130 -8.99 8.87 4.80
N ASP A 131 -9.28 8.94 3.50
CA ASP A 131 -10.51 8.41 2.90
C ASP A 131 -10.38 6.94 2.46
N GLU A 132 -9.22 6.52 1.97
CA GLU A 132 -8.96 5.11 1.63
C GLU A 132 -8.73 4.26 2.89
N VAL A 133 -7.95 4.80 3.83
CA VAL A 133 -7.59 4.15 5.08
C VAL A 133 -7.65 5.15 6.22
N ARG A 134 -8.07 4.69 7.39
CA ARG A 134 -7.98 5.45 8.64
C ARG A 134 -6.53 5.82 8.91
N ASP A 135 -6.31 6.96 9.55
CA ASP A 135 -5.03 7.30 10.16
C ASP A 135 -4.61 6.16 11.11
N VAL A 136 -3.46 5.55 10.85
CA VAL A 136 -2.91 4.47 11.69
C VAL A 136 -1.70 4.95 12.48
N PRO A 137 -1.52 4.53 13.75
CA PRO A 137 -0.34 4.91 14.52
C PRO A 137 0.95 4.47 13.83
N HIS A 138 1.91 5.38 13.69
CA HIS A 138 3.21 5.04 13.11
C HIS A 138 4.02 4.19 14.13
N PRO A 139 4.63 3.05 13.77
CA PRO A 139 5.32 2.20 14.76
C PRO A 139 6.50 2.86 15.47
N LEU A 140 7.14 3.81 14.79
CA LEU A 140 8.23 4.62 15.35
C LEU A 140 7.76 5.98 15.91
N ALA A 141 6.45 6.18 16.13
CA ALA A 141 5.98 7.34 16.90
C ALA A 141 6.05 7.06 18.42
N PRO A 142 6.04 8.10 19.27
CA PRO A 142 5.96 7.91 20.72
C PRO A 142 4.72 7.09 21.10
N GLY A 143 4.91 6.02 21.86
CA GLY A 143 3.88 5.01 22.19
C GLY A 143 3.85 3.81 21.23
N GLY A 144 4.68 3.78 20.18
CA GLY A 144 4.69 2.70 19.19
C GLY A 144 4.93 1.30 19.77
N THR A 145 5.76 1.18 20.82
CA THR A 145 6.02 -0.08 21.54
C THR A 145 4.85 -0.60 22.36
N GLU A 146 3.82 0.22 22.58
CA GLU A 146 2.57 -0.19 23.23
C GLU A 146 1.61 -0.82 22.23
N VAL A 147 1.64 -0.35 20.97
CA VAL A 147 0.74 -0.77 19.89
C VAL A 147 1.30 -1.95 19.08
N TYR A 148 2.62 -2.00 18.92
CA TYR A 148 3.30 -2.93 18.02
C TYR A 148 4.25 -3.89 18.76
N ASP A 149 4.35 -5.11 18.23
CA ASP A 149 5.46 -6.02 18.48
C ASP A 149 6.54 -5.83 17.42
N PHE A 150 7.79 -6.03 17.82
CA PHE A 150 8.96 -5.86 16.95
C PHE A 150 9.82 -7.11 16.94
N ALA A 151 10.40 -7.45 15.78
CA ALA A 151 11.39 -8.52 15.71
C ALA A 151 12.51 -8.15 14.74
N LEU A 152 13.75 -8.51 15.10
CA LEU A 152 14.88 -8.29 14.22
C LEU A 152 14.87 -9.29 13.06
N GLY A 153 15.24 -8.81 11.89
CA GLY A 153 15.54 -9.59 10.70
C GLY A 153 17.01 -9.45 10.32
N ASP A 154 17.29 -9.60 9.03
CA ASP A 154 18.65 -9.59 8.53
C ASP A 154 19.22 -8.16 8.51
N THR A 155 20.54 -8.06 8.55
CA THR A 155 21.26 -6.80 8.34
C THR A 155 21.80 -6.76 6.93
N THR A 156 21.49 -5.70 6.20
CA THR A 156 21.96 -5.49 4.83
C THR A 156 22.77 -4.20 4.76
N ALA A 157 23.77 -4.14 3.88
CA ALA A 157 24.47 -2.90 3.57
C ALA A 157 23.86 -2.27 2.32
N ILE A 158 23.40 -1.02 2.43
CA ILE A 158 23.01 -0.19 1.29
C ILE A 158 24.21 0.68 0.93
N VAL A 159 24.71 0.54 -0.30
CA VAL A 159 25.78 1.38 -0.81
C VAL A 159 25.16 2.65 -1.37
N LEU A 160 25.35 3.78 -0.68
CA LEU A 160 25.08 5.11 -1.21
C LEU A 160 26.35 5.63 -1.91
N SER A 161 26.20 6.64 -2.76
CA SER A 161 27.31 7.21 -3.54
C SER A 161 28.52 7.61 -2.70
N GLU A 162 28.30 8.06 -1.47
CA GLU A 162 29.34 8.60 -0.58
C GLU A 162 29.61 7.73 0.66
N ARG A 163 28.73 6.77 1.00
CA ARG A 163 28.89 5.90 2.17
C ARG A 163 28.09 4.62 2.06
N ALA A 164 28.59 3.54 2.66
CA ALA A 164 27.78 2.36 2.94
C ALA A 164 27.00 2.56 4.24
N VAL A 165 25.69 2.35 4.21
CA VAL A 165 24.81 2.37 5.38
C VAL A 165 24.39 0.96 5.71
N ARG A 166 24.67 0.53 6.95
CA ARG A 166 24.18 -0.77 7.44
C ARG A 166 22.78 -0.57 7.97
N VAL A 167 21.82 -1.19 7.30
CA VAL A 167 20.42 -1.20 7.74
C VAL A 167 20.07 -2.56 8.30
N VAL A 168 19.33 -2.56 9.39
CA VAL A 168 18.76 -3.78 9.97
C VAL A 168 17.27 -3.81 9.72
N GLU A 169 16.77 -4.98 9.33
CA GLU A 169 15.34 -5.22 9.22
C GLU A 169 14.72 -5.28 10.63
N LEU A 170 13.68 -4.49 10.82
CA LEU A 170 12.84 -4.47 12.00
C LEU A 170 11.42 -4.80 11.55
N ARG A 171 11.06 -6.08 11.66
CA ARG A 171 9.69 -6.56 11.40
C ARG A 171 8.76 -5.99 12.45
N VAL A 172 7.58 -5.59 12.02
CA VAL A 172 6.57 -4.95 12.85
C VAL A 172 5.20 -5.56 12.61
N ARG A 173 4.46 -5.82 13.68
CA ARG A 173 3.05 -6.24 13.63
C ARG A 173 2.30 -5.62 14.81
N PRO A 174 0.98 -5.39 14.71
CA PRO A 174 0.22 -4.93 15.86
C PRO A 174 0.14 -6.05 16.90
N LYS A 175 0.12 -5.66 18.17
CA LYS A 175 -0.17 -6.62 19.26
C LYS A 175 -1.57 -7.21 19.12
N THR A 176 -2.48 -6.47 18.50
CA THR A 176 -3.86 -6.88 18.24
C THR A 176 -4.26 -6.54 16.80
N PHE A 177 -4.44 -7.56 15.97
CA PHE A 177 -4.89 -7.42 14.57
C PHE A 177 -6.33 -6.91 14.41
N ALA A 178 -7.08 -6.79 15.51
CA ALA A 178 -8.43 -6.21 15.53
C ALA A 178 -8.44 -4.67 15.60
N GLN A 179 -7.27 -4.02 15.59
CA GLN A 179 -7.12 -2.56 15.59
C GLN A 179 -6.59 -2.06 14.24
N ALA A 180 -6.83 -0.79 13.92
CA ALA A 180 -6.28 -0.15 12.72
C ALA A 180 -4.77 0.13 12.92
N ALA A 181 -3.94 -0.62 12.21
CA ALA A 181 -2.49 -0.60 12.33
C ALA A 181 -1.81 -1.05 11.03
N ILE A 182 -0.47 -1.04 11.01
CA ILE A 182 0.32 -1.62 9.91
C ILE A 182 0.98 -2.95 10.29
N VAL A 183 1.35 -3.73 9.28
CA VAL A 183 2.16 -4.94 9.38
C VAL A 183 3.22 -4.87 8.29
N GLY A 184 4.48 -5.10 8.61
CA GLY A 184 5.54 -5.04 7.60
C GLY A 184 6.94 -5.02 8.16
N THR A 185 7.85 -4.41 7.41
CA THR A 185 9.27 -4.33 7.73
C THR A 185 9.74 -2.89 7.62
N LEU A 186 10.45 -2.44 8.65
CA LEU A 186 11.14 -1.17 8.70
C LEU A 186 12.63 -1.45 8.53
N PHE A 187 13.33 -0.67 7.73
CA PHE A 187 14.77 -0.76 7.58
C PHE A 187 15.39 0.42 8.30
N VAL A 188 16.12 0.14 9.36
CA VAL A 188 16.65 1.17 10.28
C VAL A 188 18.16 1.18 10.20
N ASP A 189 18.76 2.36 10.05
CA ASP A 189 20.21 2.53 10.13
C ASP A 189 20.71 2.08 11.51
N VAL A 190 21.67 1.16 11.53
CA VAL A 190 22.23 0.61 12.78
C VAL A 190 22.92 1.68 13.61
N GLU A 191 23.55 2.67 12.95
CA GLU A 191 24.33 3.71 13.61
C GLU A 191 23.43 4.82 14.17
N SER A 192 22.63 5.46 13.30
CA SER A 192 21.84 6.63 13.69
C SER A 192 20.41 6.31 14.16
N ALA A 193 19.96 5.06 13.98
CA ALA A 193 18.56 4.66 14.16
C ALA A 193 17.56 5.41 13.26
N ASP A 194 18.02 5.98 12.14
CA ASP A 194 17.14 6.62 11.16
C ASP A 194 16.37 5.58 10.34
N LEU A 195 15.13 5.93 10.00
CA LEU A 195 14.28 5.11 9.13
C LEU A 195 14.68 5.32 7.66
N VAL A 196 15.25 4.28 7.05
CA VAL A 196 15.73 4.31 5.66
C VAL A 196 14.65 3.85 4.69
N ARG A 197 13.90 2.81 5.05
CA ARG A 197 12.83 2.26 4.21
C ARG A 197 11.70 1.70 5.05
N MET A 198 10.48 1.78 4.54
CA MET A 198 9.32 1.07 5.07
C MET A 198 8.67 0.25 3.97
N ALA A 199 8.29 -0.98 4.28
CA ALA A 199 7.57 -1.84 3.36
C ALA A 199 6.46 -2.55 4.16
N PHE A 200 5.20 -2.18 3.93
CA PHE A 200 4.10 -2.61 4.80
C PHE A 200 2.77 -2.75 4.09
N ASN A 201 1.85 -3.42 4.78
CA ASN A 201 0.43 -3.43 4.49
C ASN A 201 -0.34 -2.95 5.73
N PHE A 202 -1.62 -2.67 5.57
CA PHE A 202 -2.49 -2.31 6.69
C PHE A 202 -3.27 -3.53 7.17
N THR A 203 -3.67 -3.47 8.44
CA THR A 203 -4.71 -4.38 8.96
C THR A 203 -6.07 -4.08 8.32
N PRO A 204 -6.99 -5.06 8.20
CA PRO A 204 -8.34 -4.88 7.67
C PRO A 204 -9.15 -3.76 8.33
N LYS A 205 -8.89 -3.49 9.62
CA LYS A 205 -9.59 -2.47 10.39
C LYS A 205 -9.19 -1.04 10.03
N ALA A 206 -8.09 -0.86 9.30
CA ALA A 206 -7.70 0.42 8.74
C ALA A 206 -8.52 0.78 7.51
N TYR A 207 -9.07 -0.19 6.76
CA TYR A 207 -9.77 0.08 5.52
C TYR A 207 -11.15 0.71 5.76
N LEU A 208 -11.46 1.75 4.99
CA LEU A 208 -12.75 2.43 5.02
C LEU A 208 -13.69 1.89 3.93
N ASP A 209 -13.14 1.49 2.78
CA ASP A 209 -13.89 0.86 1.70
C ASP A 209 -14.02 -0.67 1.92
N PRO A 210 -15.25 -1.23 2.02
CA PRO A 210 -15.47 -2.67 2.18
C PRO A 210 -15.09 -3.51 0.95
N GLN A 211 -14.86 -2.89 -0.21
CA GLN A 211 -14.40 -3.57 -1.43
C GLN A 211 -12.87 -3.72 -1.47
N LEU A 212 -12.16 -3.05 -0.56
CA LEU A 212 -10.70 -3.06 -0.51
C LEU A 212 -10.20 -4.43 -0.06
N GLU A 213 -9.35 -5.04 -0.90
CA GLU A 213 -8.71 -6.33 -0.64
C GLU A 213 -7.47 -6.12 0.24
N ASP A 214 -6.54 -5.28 -0.22
CA ASP A 214 -5.39 -4.82 0.56
C ASP A 214 -4.75 -3.55 -0.02
N VAL A 215 -3.93 -2.88 0.80
CA VAL A 215 -3.09 -1.74 0.41
C VAL A 215 -1.63 -2.02 0.75
N SER A 216 -0.82 -2.26 -0.27
CA SER A 216 0.63 -2.48 -0.12
C SER A 216 1.39 -1.17 -0.36
N ILE A 217 2.34 -0.84 0.52
CA ILE A 217 3.13 0.39 0.45
C ILE A 217 4.63 0.08 0.58
N VAL A 218 5.43 0.75 -0.23
CA VAL A 218 6.90 0.82 -0.13
C VAL A 218 7.30 2.29 -0.14
N LEU A 219 8.06 2.72 0.87
CA LEU A 219 8.54 4.09 1.04
C LEU A 219 10.05 4.03 1.24
N ASP A 220 10.80 4.55 0.28
CA ASP A 220 12.26 4.61 0.31
C ASP A 220 12.70 6.05 0.56
N ASN A 221 13.60 6.24 1.53
CA ASN A 221 14.23 7.51 1.80
C ASN A 221 15.65 7.55 1.23
N ALA A 222 16.09 8.73 0.85
CA ALA A 222 17.49 9.01 0.53
C ALA A 222 18.08 9.98 1.55
N LEU A 223 19.39 9.90 1.75
CA LEU A 223 20.13 10.80 2.62
C LEU A 223 20.47 12.09 1.84
N TRP A 224 19.83 13.19 2.20
CA TRP A 224 20.05 14.52 1.62
C TRP A 224 20.97 15.36 2.48
N GLU A 225 21.89 16.08 1.83
CA GLU A 225 22.94 16.90 2.48
C GLU A 225 23.76 16.13 3.54
N GLY A 226 23.84 14.80 3.43
CA GLY A 226 24.48 13.93 4.42
C GLY A 226 23.78 13.88 5.78
N ARG A 227 22.58 14.46 5.92
CA ARG A 227 21.92 14.70 7.21
C ARG A 227 20.48 14.26 7.30
N PHE A 228 19.69 14.45 6.24
CA PHE A 228 18.24 14.29 6.30
C PHE A 228 17.81 13.08 5.48
N TRP A 229 17.27 12.05 6.14
CA TRP A 229 16.58 10.97 5.47
C TRP A 229 15.18 11.43 5.07
N LEU A 230 14.99 11.70 3.78
CA LEU A 230 13.75 12.24 3.22
C LEU A 230 13.20 11.34 2.10
N PRO A 231 11.89 11.36 1.84
CA PRO A 231 11.29 10.58 0.77
C PRO A 231 12.03 10.75 -0.55
N PHE A 232 12.33 9.64 -1.21
CA PHE A 232 12.97 9.61 -2.52
C PHE A 232 12.13 8.83 -3.52
N ARG A 233 11.59 7.68 -3.11
CA ARG A 233 10.74 6.85 -3.95
C ARG A 233 9.60 6.25 -3.16
N GLN A 234 8.42 6.19 -3.76
CA GLN A 234 7.26 5.55 -3.17
C GLN A 234 6.52 4.69 -4.18
N GLU A 235 6.11 3.51 -3.76
CA GLU A 235 5.16 2.68 -4.49
C GLU A 235 3.97 2.33 -3.60
N VAL A 236 2.77 2.52 -4.15
CA VAL A 236 1.51 2.20 -3.49
C VAL A 236 0.72 1.31 -4.42
N GLU A 237 0.16 0.23 -3.90
CA GLU A 237 -0.77 -0.61 -4.63
C GLU A 237 -2.02 -0.87 -3.81
N ILE A 238 -3.15 -0.39 -4.32
CA ILE A 238 -4.48 -0.59 -3.75
C ILE A 238 -5.19 -1.62 -4.62
N ARG A 239 -5.55 -2.76 -4.03
CA ARG A 239 -6.32 -3.80 -4.71
C ARG A 239 -7.73 -3.79 -4.17
N ARG A 240 -8.72 -3.74 -5.06
CA ARG A 240 -10.14 -3.78 -4.71
C ARG A 240 -10.89 -4.78 -5.56
N ARG A 241 -11.90 -5.42 -4.98
CA ARG A 241 -12.80 -6.32 -5.72
C ARG A 241 -13.90 -5.49 -6.39
N ALA A 242 -14.08 -5.74 -7.68
CA ALA A 242 -15.07 -5.08 -8.49
C ALA A 242 -15.83 -6.12 -9.34
N THR A 243 -16.84 -5.65 -10.07
CA THR A 243 -17.55 -6.40 -11.10
C THR A 243 -17.49 -5.61 -12.40
N TRP A 244 -17.21 -6.28 -13.51
CA TRP A 244 -17.22 -5.68 -14.84
C TRP A 244 -18.09 -6.53 -15.77
N LEU A 245 -19.18 -5.96 -16.29
CA LEU A 245 -20.19 -6.70 -17.06
C LEU A 245 -20.64 -7.99 -16.36
N ASP A 246 -20.89 -7.91 -15.05
CA ASP A 246 -21.26 -9.04 -14.17
C ASP A 246 -20.18 -10.14 -14.00
N ILE A 247 -18.98 -9.93 -14.56
CA ILE A 247 -17.83 -10.82 -14.39
C ILE A 247 -16.99 -10.33 -13.19
N PRO A 248 -16.49 -11.25 -12.33
CA PRO A 248 -15.55 -10.91 -11.28
C PRO A 248 -14.33 -10.17 -11.83
N ALA A 249 -14.02 -9.03 -11.21
CA ALA A 249 -12.86 -8.24 -11.55
C ALA A 249 -12.10 -7.83 -10.28
N ARG A 250 -10.81 -7.54 -10.43
CA ARG A 250 -10.02 -6.82 -9.44
C ARG A 250 -9.51 -5.55 -10.08
N GLY A 251 -9.92 -4.43 -9.51
CA GLY A 251 -9.31 -3.14 -9.80
C GLY A 251 -8.02 -3.01 -9.01
N ILE A 252 -6.95 -2.59 -9.67
CA ILE A 252 -5.66 -2.35 -9.04
C ILE A 252 -5.26 -0.92 -9.38
N ILE A 253 -5.10 -0.09 -8.36
CA ILE A 253 -4.49 1.24 -8.50
C ILE A 253 -3.03 1.09 -8.07
N ARG A 254 -2.10 1.43 -8.94
CA ARG A 254 -0.67 1.44 -8.63
C ARG A 254 -0.11 2.85 -8.77
N GLY A 255 0.28 3.45 -7.66
CA GLY A 255 1.00 4.71 -7.62
C GLY A 255 2.51 4.48 -7.58
N ARG A 256 3.25 5.28 -8.35
CA ARG A 256 4.72 5.34 -8.33
C ARG A 256 5.15 6.78 -8.31
N TRP A 257 5.97 7.13 -7.34
CA TRP A 257 6.47 8.48 -7.13
C TRP A 257 7.99 8.47 -6.98
N GLU A 258 8.65 9.41 -7.64
CA GLU A 258 10.02 9.82 -7.35
C GLU A 258 9.97 11.26 -6.83
N ILE A 259 10.74 11.55 -5.78
CA ILE A 259 10.75 12.83 -5.09
C ILE A 259 12.17 13.37 -5.09
N ASP A 260 12.33 14.59 -5.62
CA ASP A 260 13.60 15.28 -5.72
C ASP A 260 13.45 16.80 -5.55
N GLY A 261 14.49 17.56 -5.93
CA GLY A 261 14.39 19.02 -5.98
C GLY A 261 14.21 19.69 -4.61
N TYR A 262 14.72 19.04 -3.56
CA TYR A 262 14.58 19.51 -2.19
C TYR A 262 15.21 20.90 -1.99
N ARG A 263 14.44 21.78 -1.34
CA ARG A 263 14.87 23.08 -0.85
C ARG A 263 14.44 23.24 0.59
N PHE A 264 15.39 23.52 1.48
CA PHE A 264 15.18 23.55 2.91
C PHE A 264 15.03 24.97 3.46
N ASN A 265 14.34 25.07 4.59
CA ASN A 265 14.31 26.25 5.45
C ASN A 265 13.87 27.54 4.73
N LEU A 266 12.83 27.42 3.92
CA LEU A 266 12.22 28.48 3.13
C LEU A 266 11.42 29.49 3.98
N GLY A 267 11.10 29.15 5.24
CA GLY A 267 10.33 30.03 6.12
C GLY A 267 8.85 30.04 5.77
N LEU A 268 8.29 28.86 5.45
CA LEU A 268 6.89 28.73 5.03
C LEU A 268 5.94 29.18 6.15
N ALA A 269 4.96 30.02 5.83
CA ALA A 269 3.95 30.47 6.79
C ALA A 269 2.92 29.37 7.10
N ASN A 270 2.43 29.27 8.34
CA ASN A 270 1.43 28.28 8.74
C ASN A 270 0.11 28.41 7.94
N SER A 271 -0.21 29.60 7.43
CA SER A 271 -1.37 29.82 6.56
C SER A 271 -1.33 29.01 5.28
N TRP A 272 -0.14 28.62 4.80
CA TRP A 272 0.05 27.80 3.61
C TRP A 272 -0.54 26.38 3.76
N PHE A 273 -0.60 25.89 5.00
CA PHE A 273 -1.04 24.53 5.34
C PHE A 273 -2.51 24.48 5.76
N ARG A 274 -3.28 25.55 5.52
CA ARG A 274 -4.73 25.55 5.78
C ARG A 274 -5.49 24.86 4.63
N GLY A 275 -6.64 24.28 4.97
CA GLY A 275 -7.50 23.55 4.03
C GLY A 275 -6.97 22.15 3.72
N ASP A 276 -7.41 21.60 2.60
CA ASP A 276 -7.10 20.24 2.17
C ASP A 276 -5.60 20.02 2.04
N GLU A 277 -5.09 18.87 2.49
CA GLU A 277 -3.68 18.56 2.40
C GLU A 277 -3.24 18.49 0.93
N ILE A 278 -4.08 17.96 0.06
CA ILE A 278 -3.81 17.82 -1.35
C ILE A 278 -4.74 18.75 -2.13
N THR A 279 -4.14 19.60 -2.95
CA THR A 279 -4.87 20.56 -3.79
C THR A 279 -4.37 20.47 -5.23
N ALA A 280 -5.17 20.94 -6.19
CA ALA A 280 -4.75 21.03 -7.58
C ALA A 280 -4.78 22.48 -8.06
N LEU A 281 -3.79 22.86 -8.89
CA LEU A 281 -3.90 24.11 -9.62
C LEU A 281 -5.13 24.08 -10.56
N PRO A 282 -5.68 25.24 -10.95
CA PRO A 282 -6.73 25.31 -11.95
C PRO A 282 -6.33 24.55 -13.21
N LYS A 283 -7.31 23.88 -13.86
CA LYS A 283 -7.04 23.02 -15.01
C LYS A 283 -6.21 23.69 -16.10
N VAL A 284 -6.52 24.95 -16.44
CA VAL A 284 -5.78 25.73 -17.45
C VAL A 284 -4.29 25.83 -17.12
N GLN A 285 -3.93 25.99 -15.84
CA GLN A 285 -2.53 26.05 -15.41
C GLN A 285 -1.88 24.66 -15.46
N ARG A 286 -2.59 23.61 -15.01
CA ARG A 286 -2.07 22.24 -15.06
C ARG A 286 -1.82 21.74 -16.48
N ASP A 287 -2.71 22.08 -17.41
CA ASP A 287 -2.60 21.70 -18.82
C ASP A 287 -1.43 22.43 -19.51
N SER A 288 -0.97 23.56 -18.96
CA SER A 288 0.19 24.31 -19.45
C SER A 288 1.55 23.78 -18.96
N PHE A 289 1.56 22.73 -18.14
CA PHE A 289 2.78 22.18 -17.58
C PHE A 289 3.74 21.65 -18.68
N PRO A 290 5.04 22.04 -18.66
CA PRO A 290 5.98 21.72 -19.73
C PRO A 290 6.54 20.29 -19.62
N TRP A 291 5.78 19.31 -20.08
CA TRP A 291 6.22 17.91 -20.09
C TRP A 291 7.44 17.67 -20.97
N ARG A 292 8.50 17.06 -20.42
CA ARG A 292 9.77 16.81 -21.13
C ARG A 292 9.67 15.76 -22.24
N THR A 293 8.79 14.79 -22.09
CA THR A 293 8.63 13.65 -23.01
C THR A 293 7.17 13.41 -23.36
N PRO A 294 6.87 12.76 -24.49
CA PRO A 294 5.51 12.28 -24.78
C PRO A 294 5.01 11.28 -23.73
N LEU A 295 3.71 11.29 -23.44
CA LEU A 295 3.12 10.40 -22.43
C LEU A 295 3.31 8.92 -22.75
N SER A 296 3.25 8.52 -24.03
CA SER A 296 3.46 7.13 -24.46
C SER A 296 4.85 6.60 -24.08
N ALA A 297 5.90 7.39 -24.33
CA ALA A 297 7.28 7.03 -23.97
C ALA A 297 7.47 7.01 -22.45
N ALA A 298 6.87 7.96 -21.74
CA ALA A 298 6.95 8.03 -20.29
C ALA A 298 6.25 6.83 -19.62
N ILE A 299 5.11 6.38 -20.16
CA ILE A 299 4.43 5.15 -19.72
C ILE A 299 5.31 3.94 -19.94
N GLN A 300 5.94 3.75 -21.12
CA GLN A 300 6.78 2.57 -21.38
C GLN A 300 7.91 2.41 -20.35
N ASN A 301 8.61 3.50 -20.04
CA ASN A 301 9.71 3.50 -19.07
C ASN A 301 9.29 3.10 -17.65
N VAL A 302 8.02 3.28 -17.30
CA VAL A 302 7.49 3.03 -15.94
C VAL A 302 6.58 1.81 -15.89
N ALA A 303 5.95 1.44 -17.00
CA ALA A 303 4.96 0.36 -17.11
C ALA A 303 5.57 -0.99 -17.47
N GLU A 304 6.85 -1.07 -17.83
CA GLU A 304 7.50 -2.36 -18.09
C GLU A 304 7.37 -3.31 -16.87
N PRO A 305 6.99 -4.58 -17.10
CA PRO A 305 6.90 -5.58 -16.05
C PRO A 305 8.30 -6.11 -15.72
N VAL A 306 8.51 -6.52 -14.47
CA VAL A 306 9.65 -7.34 -14.02
C VAL A 306 10.96 -6.59 -13.70
N ARG A 307 10.92 -5.72 -12.70
CA ARG A 307 11.74 -6.01 -11.51
C ARG A 307 10.84 -6.79 -10.56
N GLU A 308 11.31 -7.86 -9.93
CA GLU A 308 10.53 -8.60 -8.92
C GLU A 308 9.73 -7.62 -8.08
N ASN A 309 8.40 -7.68 -8.19
CA ASN A 309 7.54 -6.59 -7.77
C ASN A 309 7.70 -6.39 -6.26
N ASP A 310 8.34 -5.29 -5.83
CA ASP A 310 8.61 -5.02 -4.42
C ASP A 310 7.31 -5.11 -3.60
N LEU A 311 6.16 -4.76 -4.18
CA LEU A 311 4.85 -4.89 -3.54
C LEU A 311 4.37 -6.35 -3.40
N GLN A 312 4.72 -7.23 -4.35
CA GLN A 312 4.49 -8.67 -4.19
C GLN A 312 5.38 -9.24 -3.08
N ARG A 313 6.64 -8.80 -2.99
CA ARG A 313 7.55 -9.15 -1.89
C ARG A 313 7.02 -8.66 -0.56
N VAL A 314 6.52 -7.41 -0.49
CA VAL A 314 5.83 -6.88 0.69
C VAL A 314 4.68 -7.81 1.07
N ARG A 315 3.78 -8.16 0.15
CA ARG A 315 2.67 -9.08 0.49
C ARG A 315 3.15 -10.44 0.96
N ALA A 316 4.18 -11.00 0.34
CA ALA A 316 4.76 -12.27 0.77
C ALA A 316 5.33 -12.17 2.19
N GLU A 317 6.08 -11.10 2.49
CA GLU A 317 6.68 -10.87 3.79
C GLU A 317 5.66 -10.60 4.88
N VAL A 318 4.71 -9.71 4.61
CA VAL A 318 3.62 -9.41 5.54
C VAL A 318 2.78 -10.68 5.80
N SER A 319 2.58 -11.52 4.78
CA SER A 319 1.93 -12.83 4.94
C SER A 319 2.75 -13.80 5.79
N ARG A 320 4.08 -13.73 5.80
CA ARG A 320 4.94 -14.50 6.72
C ARG A 320 4.82 -13.97 8.16
N ILE A 321 4.77 -12.65 8.33
CA ILE A 321 4.71 -11.99 9.64
C ILE A 321 3.38 -12.23 10.37
N ALA A 322 2.26 -12.04 9.66
CA ALA A 322 0.92 -12.03 10.25
C ALA A 322 0.02 -13.19 9.80
N GLY A 323 0.45 -13.96 8.79
CA GLY A 323 -0.42 -14.86 8.06
C GLY A 323 -1.29 -14.10 7.04
N ARG A 324 -1.49 -14.66 5.83
CA ARG A 324 -2.33 -14.07 4.76
C ARG A 324 -3.71 -13.59 5.25
N ARG A 325 -4.29 -14.30 6.22
CA ARG A 325 -5.63 -14.05 6.80
C ARG A 325 -5.77 -12.72 7.52
N ALA A 326 -4.70 -12.25 8.15
CA ALA A 326 -4.77 -11.10 9.03
C ALA A 326 -4.79 -9.76 8.27
N LEU A 327 -4.76 -9.81 6.92
CA LEU A 327 -4.47 -8.67 6.06
C LEU A 327 -5.57 -8.39 5.04
N THR A 328 -6.41 -9.38 4.70
CA THR A 328 -7.49 -9.17 3.72
C THR A 328 -8.66 -8.38 4.33
N GLY A 329 -9.04 -7.28 3.67
CA GLY A 329 -10.21 -6.48 4.02
C GLY A 329 -11.54 -7.16 3.73
N LEU A 330 -11.52 -8.23 2.94
CA LEU A 330 -12.73 -8.86 2.42
C LEU A 330 -13.46 -9.67 3.51
N LYS A 331 -14.78 -9.49 3.60
CA LYS A 331 -15.62 -10.27 4.51
C LYS A 331 -15.61 -11.77 4.13
N ARG A 332 -15.52 -12.64 5.14
CA ARG A 332 -15.53 -14.11 5.01
C ARG A 332 -16.87 -14.66 4.53
N GLN A 333 -17.94 -14.04 5.01
CA GLN A 333 -19.31 -14.33 4.63
C GLN A 333 -19.93 -13.02 4.18
N ARG A 334 -20.48 -13.01 2.97
CA ARG A 334 -21.35 -11.91 2.53
C ARG A 334 -22.59 -12.47 1.85
N LEU A 335 -23.70 -11.80 2.09
CA LEU A 335 -24.87 -11.90 1.23
C LEU A 335 -24.57 -11.07 -0.03
N GLY A 336 -24.83 -11.61 -1.20
CA GLY A 336 -24.60 -10.93 -2.46
C GLY A 336 -24.62 -11.86 -3.67
N ALA A 337 -25.09 -11.33 -4.78
CA ALA A 337 -25.05 -11.95 -6.10
C ALA A 337 -24.03 -11.22 -7.00
N ARG A 338 -23.71 -11.78 -8.17
CA ARG A 338 -22.79 -11.15 -9.15
C ARG A 338 -23.43 -9.94 -9.83
N ALA A 339 -24.76 -9.97 -9.98
CA ALA A 339 -25.55 -8.96 -10.67
C ALA A 339 -26.91 -8.75 -10.02
N LEU A 340 -27.54 -7.59 -10.24
CA LEU A 340 -28.95 -7.37 -9.87
C LEU A 340 -29.89 -8.33 -10.61
N SER A 341 -29.53 -8.71 -11.84
CA SER A 341 -30.27 -9.70 -12.63
C SER A 341 -30.27 -11.10 -12.01
N GLU A 342 -29.31 -11.44 -11.15
CA GLU A 342 -29.34 -12.71 -10.40
C GLU A 342 -30.26 -12.64 -9.17
N LEU A 343 -30.59 -11.42 -8.72
CA LEU A 343 -31.50 -11.17 -7.59
C LEU A 343 -32.93 -10.96 -8.06
N VAL A 344 -33.11 -10.35 -9.23
CA VAL A 344 -34.42 -10.12 -9.86
C VAL A 344 -34.27 -10.23 -11.37
N HIS A 345 -34.89 -11.23 -11.98
CA HIS A 345 -34.96 -11.35 -13.44
C HIS A 345 -36.35 -11.74 -13.92
N VAL A 346 -36.57 -11.49 -15.20
CA VAL A 346 -37.80 -11.87 -15.89
C VAL A 346 -37.43 -12.71 -17.10
N ASN A 347 -37.97 -13.93 -17.17
CA ASN A 347 -37.89 -14.75 -18.38
C ASN A 347 -39.22 -15.45 -18.66
N ARG A 348 -39.33 -16.05 -19.85
CA ARG A 348 -40.58 -16.64 -20.33
C ARG A 348 -41.04 -17.87 -19.53
N VAL A 349 -40.12 -18.56 -18.83
CA VAL A 349 -40.39 -19.81 -18.12
C VAL A 349 -40.76 -19.53 -16.66
N GLU A 350 -39.96 -18.72 -15.97
CA GLU A 350 -40.08 -18.41 -14.55
C GLU A 350 -41.01 -17.22 -14.27
N GLY A 351 -41.32 -16.42 -15.29
CA GLY A 351 -41.95 -15.12 -15.11
C GLY A 351 -41.00 -14.19 -14.38
N LEU A 352 -41.51 -13.41 -13.42
CA LEU A 352 -40.68 -12.72 -12.44
C LEU A 352 -40.06 -13.76 -11.51
N ALA A 353 -38.75 -13.69 -11.31
CA ALA A 353 -38.03 -14.51 -10.35
C ALA A 353 -37.25 -13.62 -9.37
N VAL A 354 -37.25 -14.01 -8.10
CA VAL A 354 -36.47 -13.33 -7.05
C VAL A 354 -35.47 -14.31 -6.46
N GLY A 355 -34.23 -13.87 -6.31
CA GLY A 355 -33.11 -14.65 -5.84
C GLY A 355 -32.33 -14.02 -4.70
N ALA A 356 -31.55 -14.87 -4.02
CA ALA A 356 -30.61 -14.49 -2.99
C ALA A 356 -29.30 -15.27 -3.19
N GLY A 357 -28.18 -14.56 -3.02
CA GLY A 357 -26.84 -15.13 -3.13
C GLY A 357 -26.07 -15.09 -1.82
N PHE A 358 -25.23 -16.09 -1.58
CA PHE A 358 -24.22 -16.06 -0.54
C PHE A 358 -22.83 -16.34 -1.13
N VAL A 359 -21.82 -15.69 -0.56
CA VAL A 359 -20.42 -15.95 -0.83
C VAL A 359 -19.75 -16.35 0.48
N TRP A 360 -19.15 -17.53 0.49
CA TRP A 360 -18.39 -18.08 1.59
C TRP A 360 -16.94 -18.30 1.17
N ARG A 361 -16.01 -17.67 1.88
CA ARG A 361 -14.58 -17.83 1.63
C ARG A 361 -13.98 -18.80 2.64
N THR A 362 -13.25 -19.78 2.12
CA THR A 362 -12.40 -20.62 2.94
C THR A 362 -11.32 -19.75 3.56
N PRO A 363 -10.88 -20.04 4.79
CA PRO A 363 -10.08 -19.07 5.52
C PRO A 363 -8.69 -18.86 4.88
N ASN A 364 -8.19 -19.71 3.99
CA ASN A 364 -6.93 -19.47 3.25
C ASN A 364 -7.10 -18.72 1.90
N ASP A 365 -8.31 -18.22 1.58
CA ASP A 365 -8.67 -17.62 0.27
C ASP A 365 -8.36 -18.53 -0.94
N GLY A 366 -8.18 -19.84 -0.71
CA GLY A 366 -7.91 -20.81 -1.78
C GLY A 366 -9.16 -21.24 -2.54
N PHE A 367 -10.33 -21.09 -1.91
CA PHE A 367 -11.64 -21.46 -2.46
C PHE A 367 -12.70 -20.45 -2.06
N GLU A 368 -13.55 -20.06 -3.00
CA GLU A 368 -14.67 -19.15 -2.80
C GLU A 368 -15.97 -19.85 -3.21
N LEU A 369 -16.65 -20.49 -2.24
CA LEU A 369 -17.94 -21.09 -2.50
C LEU A 369 -19.00 -20.01 -2.65
N ARG A 370 -19.73 -20.05 -3.76
CA ARG A 370 -20.87 -19.19 -4.04
C ARG A 370 -22.10 -20.04 -4.18
N GLY A 371 -23.18 -19.63 -3.55
CA GLY A 371 -24.50 -20.21 -3.77
C GLY A 371 -25.50 -19.14 -4.16
N LEU A 372 -26.28 -19.43 -5.20
CA LEU A 372 -27.42 -18.64 -5.61
C LEU A 372 -28.66 -19.51 -5.50
N GLY A 373 -29.72 -18.99 -4.91
CA GLY A 373 -31.06 -19.58 -4.96
C GLY A 373 -32.05 -18.58 -5.52
N SER A 374 -32.98 -19.01 -6.36
CA SER A 374 -34.06 -18.18 -6.91
C SER A 374 -35.41 -18.91 -6.87
N TYR A 375 -36.49 -18.15 -6.83
CA TYR A 375 -37.85 -18.65 -6.91
C TYR A 375 -38.61 -17.95 -8.03
N GLY A 376 -39.08 -18.73 -9.01
CA GLY A 376 -39.90 -18.23 -10.12
C GLY A 376 -41.38 -18.21 -9.75
N PHE A 377 -42.05 -17.07 -9.96
CA PHE A 377 -43.47 -16.94 -9.60
C PHE A 377 -44.42 -17.57 -10.63
N ALA A 378 -44.00 -17.74 -11.89
CA ALA A 378 -44.83 -18.36 -12.92
C ALA A 378 -44.74 -19.89 -12.93
N ASP A 379 -43.54 -20.45 -12.75
CA ASP A 379 -43.32 -21.91 -12.66
C ASP A 379 -43.42 -22.46 -11.23
N ARG A 380 -43.51 -21.57 -10.22
CA ARG A 380 -43.60 -21.89 -8.78
C ARG A 380 -42.48 -22.80 -8.28
N ALA A 381 -41.31 -22.76 -8.94
CA ALA A 381 -40.19 -23.64 -8.67
C ALA A 381 -39.03 -22.88 -8.02
N GLY A 382 -38.37 -23.55 -7.07
CA GLY A 382 -37.08 -23.12 -6.54
C GLY A 382 -35.93 -23.65 -7.39
N LYS A 383 -34.96 -22.80 -7.70
CA LYS A 383 -33.76 -23.12 -8.47
C LYS A 383 -32.53 -22.70 -7.70
N GLY A 384 -31.42 -23.38 -7.90
CA GLY A 384 -30.17 -23.03 -7.23
C GLY A 384 -28.93 -23.50 -7.97
N ILE A 385 -27.87 -22.73 -7.82
CA ILE A 385 -26.55 -23.00 -8.42
C ILE A 385 -25.50 -22.82 -7.32
N LEU A 386 -24.56 -23.76 -7.26
CA LEU A 386 -23.36 -23.66 -6.45
C LEU A 386 -22.14 -23.62 -7.37
N ALA A 387 -21.24 -22.67 -7.14
CA ALA A 387 -19.96 -22.52 -7.84
C ALA A 387 -18.83 -22.44 -6.81
N LEU A 388 -17.68 -23.05 -7.11
CA LEU A 388 -16.51 -23.12 -6.22
C LEU A 388 -15.36 -22.24 -6.71
#